data_AF-A0A1D1UJT8-F1
#
_entry.id   AF-A0A1D1UJT8-F1
#
_cell.length_a   1.000
_cell.length_b   1.000
_cell.length_c   1.000
_cell.angle_alpha   90.00
_cell.angle_beta   90.00
_cell.angle_gamma   90.00
#
_symmetry.space_group_name_H-M   'P 1'
#
loop_
_entity.id
_entity.type
_entity.pdbx_description
1 polymer ?
#
loop_
_entity_poly.entity_id
_entity_poly.type
_entity_poly.pdbx_seq_one_letter_code
_entity_poly.pdbx_strand_id
1 'polypeptide(L)'
;MNFLCWLTLCAFVGICCGGLIDRGQDLADSARYPLVTGYIRIELHISRLDTRGKSHTGLWCDITDKCDPRVIAFIDTDRPNHDFGGDSVPYDNYVTLFDGDNVDMVDIRKTISRDICGKGVRKVALRVRAIDKDTFNDDKIDNYKCFITGDHTPAESERSADWSPEIACAGEDRPSSKVYLKYRWYFINESECRPSSNGRGLFSGMFS
;
A
#
# COMPACT_ATOMS: atom_id res chain seq x y z
N MET A 1 -32.85 14.42 34.05
CA MET A 1 -32.69 13.08 33.45
C MET A 1 -33.10 13.17 31.99
N ASN A 2 -32.27 12.67 31.05
CA ASN A 2 -32.46 12.57 29.58
C ASN A 2 -31.42 13.26 28.68
N PHE A 3 -30.13 13.23 29.02
CA PHE A 3 -29.06 13.59 28.07
C PHE A 3 -28.01 12.48 27.84
N LEU A 4 -28.02 11.42 28.64
CA LEU A 4 -27.01 10.34 28.57
C LEU A 4 -27.35 9.23 27.56
N CYS A 5 -28.55 9.19 26.99
CA CYS A 5 -29.01 8.05 26.17
C CYS A 5 -28.69 8.21 24.66
N TRP A 6 -28.31 9.40 24.19
CA TRP A 6 -28.03 9.66 22.78
C TRP A 6 -26.56 9.41 22.38
N LEU A 7 -25.63 9.47 23.33
CA LEU A 7 -24.20 9.29 23.06
C LEU A 7 -23.79 7.82 22.83
N THR A 8 -24.53 6.86 23.36
CA THR A 8 -24.27 5.43 23.17
C THR A 8 -24.80 4.88 21.84
N LEU A 9 -25.76 5.54 21.18
CA LEU A 9 -26.31 5.06 19.91
C LEU A 9 -25.42 5.43 18.70
N CYS A 10 -24.68 6.54 18.76
CA CYS A 10 -23.82 6.98 17.65
C CYS A 10 -22.52 6.16 17.52
N ALA A 11 -22.00 5.58 18.61
CA ALA A 11 -20.78 4.77 18.57
C ALA A 11 -20.96 3.42 17.84
N PHE A 12 -22.17 2.85 17.85
CA PHE A 12 -22.45 1.58 17.14
C PHE A 12 -22.69 1.74 15.64
N VAL A 13 -23.08 2.92 15.17
CA VAL A 13 -23.31 3.17 13.74
C VAL A 13 -22.00 3.36 12.97
N GLY A 14 -20.96 3.91 13.61
CA GLY A 14 -19.66 4.15 12.95
C GLY A 14 -18.91 2.88 12.55
N ILE A 15 -18.95 1.84 13.38
CA ILE A 15 -18.17 0.59 13.17
C ILE A 15 -18.75 -0.26 12.04
N CYS A 16 -20.06 -0.18 11.78
CA CYS A 16 -20.71 -0.95 10.72
C CYS A 16 -20.53 -0.36 9.32
N CYS A 17 -20.11 0.90 9.19
CA CYS A 17 -20.07 1.60 7.91
C CYS A 17 -18.79 1.32 7.10
N GLY A 18 -17.62 1.11 7.74
CA GLY A 18 -16.34 0.90 7.03
C GLY A 18 -16.39 -0.29 6.07
N GLY A 19 -16.79 -1.47 6.57
CA GLY A 19 -16.89 -2.67 5.75
C GLY A 19 -17.97 -2.63 4.65
N LEU A 20 -18.91 -1.69 4.70
CA LEU A 20 -19.90 -1.51 3.62
C LEU A 20 -19.32 -0.72 2.44
N ILE A 21 -18.45 0.27 2.72
CA ILE A 21 -17.78 1.05 1.67
C ILE A 21 -16.85 0.15 0.87
N ASP A 22 -16.02 -0.67 1.54
CA ASP A 22 -15.09 -1.59 0.89
C ASP A 22 -15.84 -2.58 -0.02
N ARG A 23 -16.94 -3.17 0.48
CA ARG A 23 -17.79 -4.07 -0.32
C ARG A 23 -18.41 -3.37 -1.53
N GLY A 24 -18.81 -2.11 -1.38
CA GLY A 24 -19.32 -1.30 -2.48
C GLY A 24 -18.25 -1.08 -3.56
N GLN A 25 -17.02 -0.79 -3.15
CA GLN A 25 -15.88 -0.66 -4.07
C GLN A 25 -15.53 -1.98 -4.75
N ASP A 26 -15.52 -3.10 -4.01
CA ASP A 26 -15.30 -4.44 -4.58
C ASP A 26 -16.36 -4.79 -5.65
N LEU A 27 -17.62 -4.45 -5.40
CA LEU A 27 -18.71 -4.66 -6.36
C LEU A 27 -18.51 -3.79 -7.60
N ALA A 28 -18.16 -2.51 -7.43
CA ALA A 28 -17.87 -1.62 -8.54
C ALA A 28 -16.66 -2.08 -9.37
N ASP A 29 -15.60 -2.53 -8.72
CA ASP A 29 -14.42 -3.11 -9.38
C ASP A 29 -14.77 -4.38 -10.14
N SER A 30 -15.67 -5.22 -9.60
CA SER A 30 -16.10 -6.46 -10.27
C SER A 30 -16.83 -6.20 -11.59
N ALA A 31 -17.53 -5.08 -11.70
CA ALA A 31 -18.19 -4.64 -12.91
C ALA A 31 -17.24 -3.97 -13.91
N ARG A 32 -16.14 -3.39 -13.42
CA ARG A 32 -15.22 -2.58 -14.23
C ARG A 32 -13.98 -3.33 -14.73
N TYR A 33 -13.35 -4.12 -13.88
CA TYR A 33 -12.06 -4.76 -14.17
C TYR A 33 -12.23 -6.27 -14.35
N PRO A 34 -11.66 -6.88 -15.41
CA PRO A 34 -11.77 -8.32 -15.63
C PRO A 34 -11.03 -9.10 -14.53
N LEU A 35 -11.48 -10.32 -14.30
CA LEU A 35 -10.82 -11.25 -13.37
C LEU A 35 -9.63 -11.87 -14.07
N VAL A 36 -8.43 -11.66 -13.53
CA VAL A 36 -7.21 -12.31 -13.98
C VAL A 36 -6.96 -13.50 -13.06
N THR A 37 -6.79 -14.69 -13.64
CA THR A 37 -6.54 -15.94 -12.92
C THR A 37 -5.24 -16.57 -13.41
N GLY A 38 -4.62 -17.40 -12.57
CA GLY A 38 -3.39 -18.14 -12.90
C GLY A 38 -2.32 -18.04 -11.82
N TYR A 39 -1.10 -18.37 -12.20
CA TYR A 39 0.09 -18.21 -11.38
C TYR A 39 0.87 -17.01 -11.89
N ILE A 40 0.90 -15.93 -11.12
CA ILE A 40 1.39 -14.62 -11.57
C ILE A 40 2.43 -14.12 -10.58
N ARG A 41 3.55 -13.60 -11.08
CA ARG A 41 4.50 -12.81 -10.29
C ARG A 41 4.32 -11.34 -10.58
N ILE A 42 4.24 -10.55 -9.52
CA ILE A 42 4.21 -9.09 -9.59
C ILE A 42 5.54 -8.60 -9.04
N GLU A 43 6.18 -7.70 -9.77
CA GLU A 43 7.35 -6.97 -9.33
C GLU A 43 7.02 -5.49 -9.20
N LEU A 44 7.37 -4.91 -8.06
CA LEU A 44 7.24 -3.50 -7.75
C LEU A 44 8.64 -2.91 -7.62
N HIS A 45 8.99 -1.99 -8.51
CA HIS A 45 10.20 -1.20 -8.42
C HIS A 45 9.86 0.19 -7.89
N ILE A 46 10.51 0.61 -6.79
CA ILE A 46 10.38 1.95 -6.25
C ILE A 46 11.66 2.70 -6.57
N SER A 47 11.53 3.69 -7.47
CA SER A 47 12.64 4.50 -7.95
C SER A 47 13.10 5.46 -6.85
N ARG A 48 12.18 6.33 -6.40
CA ARG A 48 12.48 7.43 -5.47
C ARG A 48 11.23 7.90 -4.72
N LEU A 49 11.46 8.61 -3.63
CA LEU A 49 10.45 9.31 -2.82
C LEU A 49 10.79 10.80 -2.74
N ASP A 50 9.81 11.67 -2.94
CA ASP A 50 9.90 13.12 -2.68
C ASP A 50 8.95 13.47 -1.53
N THR A 51 9.51 13.67 -0.33
CA THR A 51 8.76 14.01 0.90
C THR A 51 8.38 15.49 0.94
N ARG A 52 9.10 16.32 0.16
CA ARG A 52 9.09 17.79 0.22
C ARG A 52 9.49 18.34 1.60
N GLY A 53 10.25 17.57 2.38
CA GLY A 53 10.72 17.93 3.73
C GLY A 53 9.62 18.02 4.78
N LYS A 54 8.48 17.37 4.55
CA LYS A 54 7.28 17.58 5.36
C LYS A 54 6.65 16.27 5.79
N SER A 55 6.07 16.26 6.99
CA SER A 55 5.21 15.20 7.49
C SER A 55 3.83 15.24 6.83
N HIS A 56 2.96 14.29 7.16
CA HIS A 56 1.62 14.18 6.61
C HIS A 56 0.72 15.38 6.96
N THR A 57 1.02 16.07 8.07
CA THR A 57 0.33 17.31 8.49
C THR A 57 0.69 18.53 7.64
N GLY A 58 1.76 18.44 6.84
CA GLY A 58 2.29 19.55 6.04
C GLY A 58 3.26 20.46 6.80
N LEU A 59 3.50 20.18 8.09
CA LEU A 59 4.61 20.70 8.87
C LEU A 59 5.93 20.10 8.39
N TRP A 60 7.04 20.76 8.69
CA TRP A 60 8.37 20.19 8.47
C TRP A 60 8.53 18.91 9.29
N CYS A 61 9.30 17.95 8.75
CA CYS A 61 9.71 16.73 9.47
C CYS A 61 10.41 17.14 10.77
N ASP A 62 11.57 17.77 10.62
CA ASP A 62 12.30 18.37 11.72
C ASP A 62 12.30 19.90 11.68
N ILE A 63 12.55 20.52 12.84
CA ILE A 63 12.63 21.97 12.96
C ILE A 63 13.98 22.50 12.42
N THR A 64 15.06 21.72 12.55
CA THR A 64 16.43 22.18 12.29
C THR A 64 17.14 21.49 11.13
N ASP A 65 16.56 20.40 10.63
CA ASP A 65 17.15 19.44 9.70
C ASP A 65 16.09 18.94 8.70
N LYS A 66 16.49 18.00 7.84
CA LYS A 66 15.58 17.33 6.91
C LYS A 66 15.13 16.02 7.54
N CYS A 67 14.07 15.45 6.96
CA CYS A 67 13.53 14.16 7.40
C CYS A 67 14.60 13.06 7.49
N ASP A 68 14.37 12.11 8.40
CA ASP A 68 15.03 10.82 8.56
C ASP A 68 14.13 9.68 8.05
N PRO A 69 13.94 9.53 6.72
CA PRO A 69 12.89 8.67 6.20
C PRO A 69 13.20 7.18 6.38
N ARG A 70 12.22 6.44 6.88
CA ARG A 70 12.09 4.98 6.70
C ARG A 70 10.96 4.70 5.71
N VAL A 71 11.29 3.96 4.66
CA VAL A 71 10.36 3.61 3.58
C VAL A 71 10.15 2.11 3.55
N ILE A 72 8.90 1.70 3.74
CA ILE A 72 8.47 0.30 3.72
C ILE A 72 7.45 0.09 2.61
N ALA A 73 7.45 -1.07 1.97
CA ALA A 73 6.54 -1.36 0.86
C ALA A 73 5.95 -2.77 0.91
N PHE A 74 4.79 -2.93 0.28
CA PHE A 74 4.06 -4.18 0.17
C PHE A 74 3.23 -4.25 -1.12
N ILE A 75 3.11 -5.45 -1.69
CA ILE A 75 2.22 -5.74 -2.82
C ILE A 75 0.98 -6.43 -2.25
N ASP A 76 -0.13 -5.71 -2.13
CA ASP A 76 -1.36 -6.22 -1.53
C ASP A 76 -2.29 -6.81 -2.60
N THR A 77 -2.28 -8.14 -2.64
CA THR A 77 -3.05 -8.96 -3.58
C THR A 77 -4.41 -9.42 -3.03
N ASP A 78 -4.75 -9.04 -1.79
CA ASP A 78 -5.86 -9.65 -1.05
C ASP A 78 -6.92 -8.61 -0.64
N ARG A 79 -6.50 -7.40 -0.28
CA ARG A 79 -7.37 -6.36 0.29
C ARG A 79 -7.10 -4.98 -0.34
N PRO A 80 -7.11 -4.84 -1.68
CA PRO A 80 -6.65 -3.62 -2.35
C PRO A 80 -7.47 -2.36 -2.01
N ASN A 81 -8.76 -2.52 -1.68
CA ASN A 81 -9.64 -1.40 -1.35
C ASN A 81 -9.51 -0.91 0.09
N HIS A 82 -9.15 -1.82 1.00
CA HIS A 82 -9.06 -1.56 2.43
C HIS A 82 -8.03 -0.48 2.79
N ASP A 83 -8.23 0.10 3.97
CA ASP A 83 -7.38 1.13 4.54
C ASP A 83 -5.97 0.60 4.85
N PHE A 84 -4.99 1.49 4.98
CA PHE A 84 -3.64 1.11 5.40
C PHE A 84 -3.62 0.56 6.82
N GLY A 85 -2.60 -0.26 7.13
CA GLY A 85 -2.45 -0.88 8.45
C GLY A 85 -3.29 -2.15 8.57
N GLY A 86 -3.76 -2.46 9.78
CA GLY A 86 -4.31 -3.76 10.15
C GLY A 86 -5.55 -4.20 9.38
N ASP A 87 -6.24 -3.29 8.70
CA ASP A 87 -7.40 -3.61 7.86
C ASP A 87 -7.00 -4.28 6.53
N SER A 88 -5.91 -3.84 5.91
CA SER A 88 -5.35 -4.48 4.71
C SER A 88 -4.18 -5.42 5.05
N VAL A 89 -3.08 -4.87 5.53
CA VAL A 89 -1.83 -5.54 5.89
C VAL A 89 -1.13 -4.78 7.03
N PRO A 90 -0.85 -5.44 8.17
CA PRO A 90 -0.06 -4.83 9.25
C PRO A 90 1.30 -4.35 8.76
N TYR A 91 1.77 -3.20 9.26
CA TYR A 91 3.03 -2.60 8.79
C TYR A 91 4.27 -3.49 9.04
N ASP A 92 4.25 -4.34 10.06
CA ASP A 92 5.31 -5.32 10.35
C ASP A 92 5.53 -6.33 9.22
N ASN A 93 4.53 -6.51 8.33
CA ASN A 93 4.64 -7.40 7.17
C ASN A 93 5.19 -6.70 5.92
N TYR A 94 5.46 -5.40 5.98
CA TYR A 94 6.06 -4.65 4.87
C TYR A 94 7.56 -4.91 4.83
N VAL A 95 8.14 -4.79 3.63
CA VAL A 95 9.59 -4.88 3.44
C VAL A 95 10.19 -3.49 3.55
N THR A 96 11.16 -3.31 4.43
CA THR A 96 11.96 -2.07 4.51
C THR A 96 12.86 -1.97 3.28
N LEU A 97 12.71 -0.88 2.53
CA LEU A 97 13.47 -0.61 1.30
C LEU A 97 14.54 0.44 1.50
N PHE A 98 14.28 1.38 2.40
CA PHE A 98 15.17 2.47 2.74
C PHE A 98 15.02 2.80 4.23
N ASP A 99 16.15 3.06 4.88
CA ASP A 99 16.24 3.57 6.23
C ASP A 99 17.49 4.46 6.24
N GLY A 100 17.30 5.77 6.36
CA GLY A 100 18.37 6.75 6.29
C GLY A 100 17.97 8.06 6.93
N ASP A 101 18.90 9.02 6.90
CA ASP A 101 18.85 10.22 7.73
C ASP A 101 19.08 11.50 6.89
N ASN A 102 18.44 12.60 7.27
CA ASN A 102 18.62 13.96 6.76
C ASN A 102 18.49 14.10 5.22
N VAL A 103 17.38 13.60 4.66
CA VAL A 103 17.11 13.57 3.21
C VAL A 103 15.62 13.74 2.83
N ASP A 104 15.31 14.77 2.02
CA ASP A 104 13.95 15.04 1.54
C ASP A 104 13.59 14.29 0.23
N MET A 105 14.61 13.99 -0.57
CA MET A 105 14.48 13.28 -1.84
C MET A 105 15.33 12.02 -1.80
N VAL A 106 14.65 10.89 -1.64
CA VAL A 106 15.28 9.60 -1.38
C VAL A 106 15.40 8.81 -2.67
N ASP A 107 16.62 8.43 -3.05
CA ASP A 107 16.88 7.51 -4.16
C ASP A 107 16.86 6.07 -3.63
N ILE A 108 15.79 5.32 -3.91
CA ILE A 108 15.54 4.00 -3.30
C ILE A 108 16.07 2.88 -4.21
N ARG A 109 15.64 2.87 -5.48
CA ARG A 109 15.98 1.87 -6.51
C ARG A 109 15.93 0.42 -6.03
N LYS A 110 14.90 0.07 -5.25
CA LYS A 110 14.68 -1.30 -4.78
C LYS A 110 13.47 -1.93 -5.47
N THR A 111 13.54 -3.24 -5.64
CA THR A 111 12.45 -4.04 -6.20
C THR A 111 12.03 -5.09 -5.20
N ILE A 112 10.72 -5.23 -4.98
CA ILE A 112 10.13 -6.37 -4.27
C ILE A 112 9.23 -7.16 -5.22
N SER A 113 8.97 -8.42 -4.89
CA SER A 113 8.06 -9.26 -5.66
C SER A 113 7.13 -10.05 -4.77
N ARG A 114 5.94 -10.34 -5.29
CA ARG A 114 4.94 -11.20 -4.65
C ARG A 114 4.22 -12.01 -5.72
N ASP A 115 3.91 -13.25 -5.37
CA ASP A 115 3.25 -14.18 -6.28
C ASP A 115 1.77 -14.35 -5.91
N ILE A 116 0.95 -14.56 -6.92
CA ILE A 116 -0.46 -14.93 -6.86
C ILE A 116 -0.54 -16.38 -7.32
N CYS A 117 -0.89 -17.30 -6.43
CA CYS A 117 -0.87 -18.74 -6.72
C CYS A 117 -2.29 -19.29 -6.93
N GLY A 118 -2.79 -19.23 -8.17
CA GLY A 118 -4.06 -19.85 -8.58
C GLY A 118 -5.33 -19.07 -8.21
N LYS A 119 -5.23 -18.03 -7.38
CA LYS A 119 -6.37 -17.16 -7.03
C LYS A 119 -6.66 -16.13 -8.13
N GLY A 120 -7.94 -15.79 -8.30
CA GLY A 120 -8.34 -14.71 -9.18
C GLY A 120 -8.18 -13.34 -8.51
N VAL A 121 -7.62 -12.38 -9.25
CA VAL A 121 -7.51 -10.98 -8.81
C VAL A 121 -8.07 -10.05 -9.88
N ARG A 122 -8.68 -8.94 -9.45
CA ARG A 122 -9.13 -7.86 -10.35
C ARG A 122 -8.29 -6.60 -10.20
N LYS A 123 -7.77 -6.41 -8.99
CA LYS A 123 -7.01 -5.25 -8.57
C LYS A 123 -5.95 -5.68 -7.55
N VAL A 124 -4.77 -5.08 -7.64
CA VAL A 124 -3.67 -5.25 -6.70
C VAL A 124 -3.24 -3.86 -6.25
N ALA A 125 -3.08 -3.67 -4.95
CA ALA A 125 -2.62 -2.40 -4.38
C ALA A 125 -1.10 -2.44 -4.14
N LEU A 126 -0.37 -1.55 -4.80
CA LEU A 126 1.03 -1.25 -4.55
C LEU A 126 1.08 -0.24 -3.40
N ARG A 127 1.41 -0.72 -2.20
CA ARG A 127 1.38 0.05 -0.97
C ARG A 127 2.80 0.45 -0.58
N VAL A 128 3.01 1.74 -0.36
CA VAL A 128 4.24 2.28 0.23
C VAL A 128 3.86 3.12 1.43
N ARG A 129 4.62 3.02 2.51
CA ARG A 129 4.52 3.91 3.66
C ARG A 129 5.88 4.53 3.91
N ALA A 130 5.88 5.84 4.13
CA ALA A 130 7.04 6.58 4.57
C ALA A 130 6.75 7.20 5.94
N ILE A 131 7.70 7.05 6.85
CA ILE A 131 7.74 7.71 8.15
C ILE A 131 9.06 8.45 8.27
N ASP A 132 9.06 9.45 9.13
CA ASP A 132 10.18 10.18 9.64
C ASP A 132 10.54 9.57 11.00
N LYS A 133 11.80 9.18 11.20
CA LYS A 133 12.19 8.48 12.42
C LYS A 133 12.67 9.50 13.46
N ASP A 134 11.87 9.80 14.48
CA ASP A 134 12.41 10.50 15.65
C ASP A 134 12.92 9.53 16.71
N THR A 135 13.75 10.08 17.62
CA THR A 135 14.24 9.35 18.79
C THR A 135 13.10 8.80 19.68
N PHE A 136 11.92 9.44 19.67
CA PHE A 136 10.82 9.10 20.58
C PHE A 136 9.54 8.62 19.91
N ASN A 137 9.19 9.10 18.71
CA ASN A 137 7.97 8.70 18.00
C ASN A 137 8.22 8.70 16.49
N ASP A 138 7.74 7.68 15.78
CA ASP A 138 7.80 7.69 14.31
C ASP A 138 6.71 8.62 13.75
N ASP A 139 7.11 9.70 13.07
CA ASP A 139 6.21 10.69 12.49
C ASP A 139 5.81 10.31 11.07
N LYS A 140 4.51 10.25 10.77
CA LYS A 140 4.05 9.84 9.43
C LYS A 140 4.44 10.90 8.40
N ILE A 141 5.12 10.49 7.32
CA ILE A 141 5.30 11.32 6.12
C ILE A 141 4.06 11.19 5.22
N ASP A 142 3.78 9.98 4.73
CA ASP A 142 2.54 9.67 4.01
C ASP A 142 2.37 8.16 3.78
N ASN A 143 1.17 7.80 3.33
CA ASN A 143 0.86 6.51 2.73
C ASN A 143 0.63 6.70 1.21
N TYR A 144 1.08 5.77 0.39
CA TYR A 144 0.97 5.83 -1.07
C TYR A 144 0.37 4.54 -1.60
N LYS A 145 -0.78 4.65 -2.29
CA LYS A 145 -1.52 3.51 -2.84
C LYS A 145 -1.73 3.71 -4.35
N CYS A 146 -1.10 2.86 -5.14
CA CYS A 146 -1.32 2.78 -6.59
C CYS A 146 -1.86 1.40 -6.96
N PHE A 147 -2.58 1.30 -8.06
CA PHE A 147 -3.26 0.06 -8.44
C PHE A 147 -2.70 -0.53 -9.73
N ILE A 148 -2.57 -1.86 -9.73
CA ILE A 148 -2.55 -2.66 -10.95
C ILE A 148 -3.96 -3.22 -11.11
N THR A 149 -4.54 -3.11 -12.30
CA THR A 149 -5.90 -3.56 -12.60
C THR A 149 -5.89 -4.58 -13.73
N GLY A 150 -6.92 -5.44 -13.77
CA GLY A 150 -7.01 -6.54 -14.72
C GLY A 150 -7.17 -6.13 -16.19
N ASP A 151 -7.42 -4.85 -16.47
CA ASP A 151 -7.42 -4.29 -17.83
C ASP A 151 -6.04 -4.36 -18.51
N HIS A 152 -4.96 -4.51 -17.72
CA HIS A 152 -3.60 -4.71 -18.20
C HIS A 152 -3.19 -6.17 -18.03
N THR A 153 -3.45 -7.04 -18.99
CA THR A 153 -3.14 -8.47 -18.85
C THR A 153 -1.65 -8.71 -18.49
N PRO A 154 -1.34 -9.64 -17.56
CA PRO A 154 0.05 -10.03 -17.30
C PRO A 154 0.74 -10.53 -18.57
N ALA A 155 2.04 -10.27 -18.70
CA ALA A 155 2.81 -10.81 -19.82
C ALA A 155 2.94 -12.34 -19.72
N GLU A 156 3.15 -13.01 -20.86
CA GLU A 156 3.24 -14.48 -20.95
C GLU A 156 4.41 -15.07 -20.14
N SER A 157 5.46 -14.29 -19.90
CA SER A 157 6.65 -14.70 -19.16
C SER A 157 7.43 -13.49 -18.66
N GLU A 158 8.40 -13.72 -17.76
CA GLU A 158 9.34 -12.68 -17.30
C GLU A 158 10.07 -11.98 -18.47
N ARG A 159 10.44 -12.74 -19.51
CA ARG A 159 11.23 -12.21 -20.64
C ARG A 159 10.45 -11.23 -21.51
N SER A 160 9.15 -11.43 -21.61
CA SER A 160 8.21 -10.56 -22.33
C SER A 160 7.62 -9.46 -21.46
N ALA A 161 7.95 -9.43 -20.16
CA ALA A 161 7.38 -8.51 -19.20
C ALA A 161 8.13 -7.18 -19.19
N ASP A 162 7.60 -6.20 -19.89
CA ASP A 162 8.09 -4.83 -19.84
C ASP A 162 7.68 -4.14 -18.54
N TRP A 163 8.56 -3.27 -18.04
CA TRP A 163 8.22 -2.35 -16.95
C TRP A 163 7.18 -1.33 -17.41
N SER A 164 6.22 -1.03 -16.56
CA SER A 164 5.32 0.10 -16.75
C SER A 164 6.09 1.41 -16.92
N PRO A 165 5.48 2.44 -17.53
CA PRO A 165 5.94 3.81 -17.35
C PRO A 165 6.11 4.16 -15.86
N GLU A 166 6.95 5.15 -15.56
CA GLU A 166 7.07 5.63 -14.18
C GLU A 166 5.78 6.30 -13.73
N ILE A 167 5.25 5.84 -12.60
CA ILE A 167 4.01 6.32 -12.00
C ILE A 167 4.39 7.22 -10.82
N ALA A 168 3.94 8.48 -10.86
CA ALA A 168 4.06 9.42 -9.75
C ALA A 168 2.88 9.21 -8.78
N CYS A 169 3.00 8.22 -7.89
CA CYS A 169 1.95 7.87 -6.94
C CYS A 169 1.82 8.96 -5.86
N ALA A 170 0.62 9.54 -5.76
CA ALA A 170 0.33 10.59 -4.79
C ALA A 170 0.25 10.03 -3.36
N GLY A 171 0.72 10.82 -2.39
CA GLY A 171 0.40 10.61 -0.99
C GLY A 171 -1.10 10.76 -0.72
N GLU A 172 -1.62 9.94 0.18
CA GLU A 172 -3.01 9.91 0.62
C GLU A 172 -3.38 11.20 1.37
N ASP A 173 -2.51 11.65 2.27
CA ASP A 173 -2.73 12.85 3.08
C ASP A 173 -2.23 14.10 2.33
N ARG A 174 -1.11 13.99 1.61
CA ARG A 174 -0.50 15.10 0.87
C ARG A 174 -0.21 14.72 -0.57
N PRO A 175 -1.11 15.07 -1.51
CA PRO A 175 -0.91 14.77 -2.93
C PRO A 175 0.34 15.40 -3.56
N SER A 176 0.95 16.40 -2.92
CA SER A 176 2.23 17.00 -3.35
C SER A 176 3.45 16.12 -3.02
N SER A 177 3.34 15.24 -2.04
CA SER A 177 4.32 14.20 -1.72
C SER A 177 4.13 13.04 -2.70
N LYS A 178 5.21 12.56 -3.32
CA LYS A 178 5.14 11.55 -4.39
C LYS A 178 6.14 10.43 -4.16
N VAL A 179 5.69 9.19 -4.31
CA VAL A 179 6.58 8.05 -4.58
C VAL A 179 6.53 7.72 -6.07
N TYR A 180 7.70 7.53 -6.66
CA TYR A 180 7.83 7.18 -8.07
C TYR A 180 8.12 5.70 -8.18
N LEU A 181 7.22 4.98 -8.84
CA LEU A 181 7.27 3.52 -8.93
C LEU A 181 6.99 3.03 -10.35
N LYS A 182 7.42 1.81 -10.62
CA LYS A 182 7.08 1.04 -11.82
C LYS A 182 6.70 -0.36 -11.39
N TYR A 183 5.90 -1.04 -12.19
CA TYR A 183 5.61 -2.44 -11.97
C TYR A 183 5.75 -3.24 -13.25
N ARG A 184 5.92 -4.54 -13.12
CA ARG A 184 5.66 -5.50 -14.18
C ARG A 184 5.01 -6.73 -13.55
N TRP A 185 4.16 -7.40 -14.31
CA TRP A 185 3.57 -8.65 -13.87
C TRP A 185 3.42 -9.62 -15.02
N TYR A 186 3.65 -10.89 -14.72
CA TYR A 186 3.77 -11.93 -15.72
C TYR A 186 3.40 -13.29 -15.16
N PHE A 187 2.98 -14.19 -16.05
CA PHE A 187 2.71 -15.57 -15.68
C PHE A 187 4.01 -16.31 -15.33
N ILE A 188 3.92 -17.18 -14.33
CA ILE A 188 4.97 -18.10 -13.87
C ILE A 188 4.43 -19.53 -13.83
N ASN A 189 5.33 -20.51 -13.78
CA ASN A 189 4.91 -21.89 -13.57
C ASN A 189 4.34 -22.09 -12.16
N GLU A 190 3.39 -22.99 -12.00
CA GLU A 190 2.83 -23.36 -10.69
C GLU A 190 3.93 -23.76 -9.69
N SER A 191 4.91 -24.54 -10.15
CA SER A 191 6.03 -25.01 -9.34
C SER A 191 6.97 -23.90 -8.86
N GLU A 192 6.92 -22.71 -9.47
CA GLU A 192 7.74 -21.54 -9.09
C GLU A 192 6.99 -20.58 -8.16
N CYS A 193 5.69 -20.81 -7.95
CA CYS A 193 4.84 -19.89 -7.20
C CYS A 193 5.09 -19.98 -5.70
N ARG A 194 5.35 -18.84 -5.07
CA ARG A 194 5.59 -18.74 -3.63
C ARG A 194 4.30 -18.37 -2.90
N PRO A 195 3.73 -19.25 -2.06
CA PRO A 195 2.56 -18.91 -1.25
C PRO A 195 2.82 -17.68 -0.39
N SER A 196 1.86 -16.77 -0.32
CA SER A 196 1.95 -15.54 0.48
C SER A 196 0.61 -15.22 1.14
N SER A 197 0.67 -14.48 2.25
CA SER A 197 -0.50 -13.99 2.97
C SER A 197 -0.24 -12.56 3.47
N ASN A 198 -1.30 -11.82 3.80
CA ASN A 198 -1.17 -10.49 4.43
C ASN A 198 -0.87 -10.58 5.94
N GLY A 199 -0.73 -11.79 6.51
CA GLY A 199 -0.28 -12.00 7.89
C GLY A 199 -1.20 -11.43 8.97
N ARG A 200 -2.52 -11.35 8.72
CA ARG A 200 -3.49 -10.89 9.72
C ARG A 200 -3.66 -11.96 10.81
N GLY A 201 -3.13 -11.70 12.00
CA GLY A 201 -3.52 -12.41 13.22
C GLY A 201 -4.92 -11.98 13.68
N LEU A 202 -5.55 -12.76 14.58
CA LEU A 202 -6.90 -12.49 15.12
C LEU A 202 -7.06 -11.08 15.75
N PHE A 203 -5.94 -10.44 16.12
CA PHE A 203 -5.88 -9.14 16.80
C PHE A 203 -5.22 -8.02 15.98
N SER A 204 -4.89 -8.26 14.70
CA SER A 204 -4.03 -7.33 13.93
C SER A 204 -4.63 -5.95 13.63
N GLY A 205 -5.94 -5.77 13.81
CA GLY A 205 -6.63 -4.48 13.61
C GLY A 205 -6.84 -3.65 14.88
N MET A 206 -6.43 -4.14 16.07
CA MET A 206 -6.63 -3.42 17.34
C MET A 206 -5.45 -2.53 17.74
N PHE A 207 -4.29 -2.67 17.09
CA PHE A 207 -3.03 -2.00 17.49
C PHE A 207 -2.24 -1.38 16.33
N SER A 208 -2.84 -1.21 15.13
CA SER A 208 -2.17 -0.64 13.95
C SER A 208 -2.47 0.84 13.74
#